data_AF-A0A968PME0-F1
#
_entry.id   AF-A0A968PME0-F1
#
_cell.length_a   1.000
_cell.length_b   1.000
_cell.length_c   1.000
_cell.angle_alpha   90.00
_cell.angle_beta   90.00
_cell.angle_gamma   90.00
#
_symmetry.space_group_name_H-M   'P 1'
#
loop_
_entity.id
_entity.type
_entity.pdbx_description
1 polymer ?
#
loop_
_entity_poly.entity_id
_entity_poly.type
_entity_poly.pdbx_seq_one_letter_code
_entity_poly.pdbx_strand_id
1 'polypeptide(L)'
;SPNHLRKAANAICQQWRSLSSDAFPDDIVMVAADPAPVEVRVEWEEGRVTHEWEALPPDVDELKQKLLDILHRDGKSLLAVNALRQARESEAAIAHKTLKLHQAEAEDLIWQFTRWKAIAVAVNPIVVLDVLGGTATDLVMIRSLARLYGLPMTRYEAGKLWNTIVWSSGGLLLGELGSGLLLGAGKSGAAIASAFDSVSGFAAYTGTAIAQASIAGYGSYRVGKAAQVYLEQGCTWGALGANTVIQDILEQIEPDSVIHRLRRELRQ
;
A
#
# COMPACT_ATOMS: atom_id res chain seq x y z
N SER A 1 -35.86 31.08 42.11
CA SER A 1 -36.97 30.11 42.04
C SER A 1 -36.71 29.11 40.92
N PRO A 2 -36.74 27.79 41.20
CA PRO A 2 -36.40 26.72 40.25
C PRO A 2 -37.23 26.74 38.95
N ASN A 3 -38.43 27.33 38.98
CA ASN A 3 -39.27 27.54 37.80
C ASN A 3 -38.66 28.50 36.75
N HIS A 4 -37.80 29.43 37.16
CA HIS A 4 -37.15 30.36 36.22
C HIS A 4 -35.99 29.71 35.46
N LEU A 5 -35.25 28.80 36.11
CA LEU A 5 -34.15 28.06 35.48
C LEU A 5 -34.68 27.06 34.45
N ARG A 6 -35.78 26.36 34.75
CA ARG A 6 -36.48 25.48 33.79
C ARG A 6 -37.04 26.24 32.59
N LYS A 7 -37.61 27.43 32.81
CA LYS A 7 -38.06 28.29 31.70
C LYS A 7 -36.90 28.79 30.83
N ALA A 8 -35.77 29.17 31.44
CA ALA A 8 -34.60 29.62 30.71
C ALA A 8 -33.97 28.48 29.88
N ALA A 9 -33.83 27.28 30.45
CA ALA A 9 -33.34 26.10 29.74
C ALA A 9 -34.23 25.73 28.54
N ASN A 10 -35.56 25.77 28.73
CA ASN A 10 -36.50 25.51 27.64
C ASN A 10 -36.44 26.58 26.54
N ALA A 11 -36.25 27.85 26.90
CA ALA A 11 -36.11 28.94 25.92
C ALA A 11 -34.82 28.82 25.11
N ILE A 12 -33.70 28.49 25.76
CA ILE A 12 -32.42 28.21 25.09
C ILE A 12 -32.58 27.02 24.14
N CYS A 13 -33.26 25.96 24.56
CA CYS A 13 -33.47 24.79 23.73
C CYS A 13 -34.39 25.07 22.52
N GLN A 14 -35.46 25.85 22.70
CA GLN A 14 -36.30 26.29 21.57
C GLN A 14 -35.51 27.15 20.57
N GLN A 15 -34.63 28.01 21.08
CA GLN A 15 -33.77 28.83 20.23
C GLN A 15 -32.77 27.97 19.45
N TRP A 16 -32.12 27.01 20.10
CA TRP A 16 -31.22 26.07 19.42
C TRP A 16 -31.93 25.21 18.38
N ARG A 17 -33.12 24.69 18.70
CA ARG A 17 -33.95 23.90 17.77
C ARG A 17 -34.40 24.72 16.55
N SER A 18 -34.62 26.03 16.71
CA SER A 18 -34.93 26.93 15.60
C SER A 18 -33.72 27.25 14.71
N LEU A 19 -32.51 27.22 15.28
CA LEU A 19 -31.26 27.50 14.55
C LEU A 19 -30.72 26.27 13.82
N SER A 20 -31.05 25.06 14.29
CA SER A 20 -30.59 23.79 13.72
C SER A 20 -31.56 23.16 12.72
N SER A 21 -32.55 23.93 12.22
CA SER A 21 -33.65 23.45 11.37
C SER A 21 -33.21 22.79 10.06
N ASP A 22 -31.98 23.03 9.61
CA ASP A 22 -31.45 22.50 8.35
C ASP A 22 -30.73 21.15 8.47
N ALA A 23 -30.43 20.67 9.69
CA ALA A 23 -29.63 19.46 9.87
C ALA A 23 -30.44 18.26 10.40
N PHE A 24 -31.02 18.31 11.61
CA PHE A 24 -31.76 17.18 12.20
C PHE A 24 -32.75 17.67 13.29
N PRO A 25 -34.02 17.97 12.98
CA PRO A 25 -34.98 18.55 13.94
C PRO A 25 -35.39 17.62 15.09
N ASP A 26 -35.36 16.30 14.86
CA ASP A 26 -35.94 15.28 15.75
C ASP A 26 -34.93 14.55 16.64
N ASP A 27 -33.62 14.80 16.47
CA ASP A 27 -32.57 14.03 17.16
C ASP A 27 -31.96 14.75 18.38
N ILE A 28 -32.50 15.90 18.73
CA ILE A 28 -32.07 16.69 19.89
C ILE A 28 -33.04 16.45 21.05
N VAL A 29 -32.54 15.77 22.09
CA VAL A 29 -33.27 15.48 23.34
C VAL A 29 -32.70 16.29 24.50
N MET A 30 -33.53 16.69 25.45
CA MET A 30 -33.07 17.42 26.63
C MET A 30 -32.78 16.45 27.75
N VAL A 31 -31.53 16.41 28.21
CA VAL A 31 -31.14 15.54 29.32
C VAL A 31 -30.27 16.27 30.33
N ALA A 32 -30.41 15.89 31.59
CA ALA A 32 -29.59 16.35 32.70
C ALA A 32 -28.90 15.14 33.34
N ALA A 33 -27.66 14.88 32.92
CA ALA A 33 -26.87 13.77 33.45
C ALA A 33 -26.40 14.00 34.90
N ASP A 34 -26.32 15.26 35.34
CA ASP A 34 -26.01 15.67 36.72
C ASP A 34 -26.79 16.96 37.04
N PRO A 35 -28.07 16.85 37.46
CA PRO A 35 -28.93 18.01 37.70
C PRO A 35 -28.52 18.77 38.96
N ALA A 36 -28.56 20.11 38.90
CA ALA A 36 -28.19 20.96 40.02
C ALA A 36 -29.04 20.65 41.28
N PRO A 37 -28.43 20.52 42.47
CA PRO A 37 -29.16 20.28 43.72
C PRO A 37 -30.20 21.36 43.99
N VAL A 38 -31.33 20.97 44.56
CA VAL A 38 -32.44 21.91 44.85
C VAL A 38 -32.66 21.95 46.35
N GLU A 39 -32.91 23.16 46.85
CA GLU A 39 -33.21 23.39 48.26
C GLU A 39 -34.66 22.96 48.54
N VAL A 40 -34.81 21.93 49.36
CA VAL A 40 -36.10 21.41 49.81
C VAL A 40 -36.36 21.85 51.25
N ARG A 41 -37.59 22.29 51.49
CA ARG A 41 -38.07 22.64 52.83
C ARG A 41 -38.62 21.37 53.47
N VAL A 42 -37.94 20.88 54.50
CA VAL A 42 -38.40 19.72 55.27
C VAL A 42 -39.12 20.24 56.53
N GLU A 43 -40.38 19.86 56.66
CA GLU A 43 -41.21 20.23 57.81
C GLU A 43 -41.40 18.98 58.69
N TRP A 44 -40.81 19.03 59.88
CA TRP A 44 -40.79 17.91 60.83
C TRP A 44 -42.14 17.81 61.55
N GLU A 45 -42.49 16.63 62.07
CA GLU A 45 -43.77 16.41 62.79
C GLU A 45 -43.96 17.34 64.01
N GLU A 46 -42.86 17.90 64.54
CA GLU A 46 -42.87 18.90 65.62
C GLU A 46 -43.06 20.36 65.14
N GLY A 47 -43.35 20.59 63.86
CA GLY A 47 -43.57 21.93 63.28
C GLY A 47 -42.30 22.74 63.02
N ARG A 48 -41.12 22.11 63.12
CA ARG A 48 -39.82 22.72 62.79
C ARG A 48 -39.60 22.70 61.29
N VAL A 49 -39.05 23.78 60.74
CA VAL A 49 -38.71 23.90 59.32
C VAL A 49 -37.20 23.93 59.16
N THR A 50 -36.64 23.01 58.37
CA THR A 50 -35.24 23.02 57.94
C THR A 50 -35.13 23.10 56.43
N HIS A 51 -33.99 23.61 55.96
CA HIS A 51 -33.66 23.72 54.55
C HIS A 51 -32.51 22.76 54.26
N GLU A 52 -32.73 21.80 53.38
CA GLU A 52 -31.73 20.80 52.99
C GLU A 52 -31.55 20.81 51.47
N TRP A 53 -30.33 20.52 51.02
CA TRP A 53 -30.02 20.41 49.59
C TRP A 53 -30.17 18.97 49.15
N GLU A 54 -31.12 18.70 48.27
CA GLU A 54 -31.35 17.36 47.73
C GLU A 54 -30.82 17.28 46.29
N ALA A 55 -30.02 16.24 46.02
CA ALA A 55 -29.56 15.94 44.68
C ALA A 55 -30.68 15.23 43.91
N LEU A 56 -31.10 15.82 42.79
CA LEU A 56 -32.12 15.23 41.92
C LEU A 56 -31.55 14.00 41.20
N PRO A 57 -32.38 12.98 40.92
CA PRO A 57 -31.95 11.87 40.07
C PRO A 57 -31.71 12.37 38.64
N PRO A 58 -30.72 11.79 37.93
CA PRO A 58 -30.39 12.17 36.57
C PRO A 58 -31.54 11.92 35.59
N ASP A 59 -31.83 12.92 34.75
CA ASP A 59 -32.89 12.91 33.75
C ASP A 59 -32.30 12.59 32.37
N VAL A 60 -32.18 11.30 32.06
CA VAL A 60 -31.56 10.78 30.82
C VAL A 60 -32.47 9.84 30.05
N ASP A 61 -33.72 9.69 30.46
CA ASP A 61 -34.62 8.66 29.93
C ASP A 61 -35.05 8.96 28.49
N GLU A 62 -35.22 10.23 28.13
CA GLU A 62 -35.49 10.65 26.75
C GLU A 62 -34.33 10.29 25.80
N LEU A 63 -33.07 10.44 26.26
CA LEU A 63 -31.88 10.01 25.49
C LEU A 63 -31.79 8.50 25.35
N LYS A 64 -32.09 7.74 26.41
CA LYS A 64 -32.09 6.27 26.33
C LYS A 64 -33.12 5.78 25.32
N GLN A 65 -34.34 6.32 25.34
CA GLN A 65 -35.40 5.96 24.40
C GLN A 65 -35.00 6.29 22.97
N LYS A 66 -34.44 7.48 22.74
CA LYS A 66 -33.99 7.89 21.41
C LYS A 66 -32.83 7.02 20.90
N LEU A 67 -31.88 6.66 21.76
CA LEU A 67 -30.79 5.75 21.41
C LEU A 67 -31.33 4.36 21.04
N LEU A 68 -32.32 3.85 21.78
CA LEU A 68 -32.99 2.59 21.48
C LEU A 68 -33.75 2.64 20.15
N ASP A 69 -34.43 3.74 19.85
CA ASP A 69 -35.13 3.93 18.57
C ASP A 69 -34.17 3.95 17.38
N ILE A 70 -33.04 4.67 17.51
CA ILE A 70 -31.98 4.68 16.49
C ILE A 70 -31.35 3.29 16.36
N LEU A 71 -31.11 2.58 17.46
CA LEU A 71 -30.55 1.24 17.45
C LEU A 71 -31.51 0.22 16.82
N HIS A 72 -32.82 0.34 17.06
CA HIS A 72 -33.82 -0.51 16.42
C HIS A 72 -33.96 -0.22 14.92
N ARG A 73 -33.89 1.06 14.52
CA ARG A 73 -34.03 1.48 13.12
C ARG A 73 -32.78 1.17 12.29
N ASP A 74 -31.60 1.52 12.80
CA ASP A 74 -30.34 1.54 12.05
C ASP A 74 -29.24 0.65 12.65
N GLY A 75 -29.46 0.02 13.81
CA GLY A 75 -28.43 -0.72 14.54
C GLY A 75 -27.83 -1.90 13.77
N LYS A 76 -28.61 -2.58 12.91
CA LYS A 76 -28.09 -3.64 12.03
C LYS A 76 -27.12 -3.08 10.99
N SER A 77 -27.43 -1.91 10.42
CA SER A 77 -26.58 -1.22 9.44
C SER A 77 -25.29 -0.70 10.09
N LEU A 78 -25.38 -0.13 11.30
CA LEU A 78 -24.21 0.33 12.06
C LEU A 78 -23.31 -0.82 12.49
N LEU A 79 -23.89 -1.95 12.93
CA LEU A 79 -23.15 -3.15 13.27
C LEU A 79 -22.47 -3.74 12.03
N ALA A 80 -23.15 -3.77 10.88
CA ALA A 80 -22.57 -4.22 9.62
C ALA A 80 -21.41 -3.31 9.17
N VAL A 81 -21.55 -1.99 9.27
CA VAL A 81 -20.49 -1.04 8.92
C VAL A 81 -19.30 -1.15 9.88
N ASN A 82 -19.53 -1.26 11.19
CA ASN A 82 -18.46 -1.47 12.18
C ASN A 82 -17.78 -2.84 12.01
N ALA A 83 -18.54 -3.90 11.73
CA ALA A 83 -18.00 -5.22 11.42
C ALA A 83 -17.21 -5.21 10.12
N LEU A 84 -17.66 -4.49 9.07
CA LEU A 84 -16.92 -4.30 7.83
C LEU A 84 -15.64 -3.47 8.05
N ARG A 85 -15.68 -2.45 8.92
CA ARG A 85 -14.49 -1.69 9.29
C ARG A 85 -13.49 -2.56 10.03
N GLN A 86 -13.95 -3.34 11.00
CA GLN A 86 -13.12 -4.24 11.79
C GLN A 86 -12.61 -5.45 10.98
N ALA A 87 -13.39 -5.94 10.02
CA ALA A 87 -12.95 -6.94 9.06
C ALA A 87 -11.85 -6.41 8.16
N ARG A 88 -11.98 -5.19 7.62
CA ARG A 88 -10.92 -4.54 6.84
C ARG A 88 -9.64 -4.31 7.64
N GLU A 89 -9.76 -3.86 8.89
CA GLU A 89 -8.61 -3.65 9.79
C GLU A 89 -7.92 -5.00 10.13
N SER A 90 -8.70 -6.07 10.37
CA SER A 90 -8.17 -7.42 10.63
C SER A 90 -7.55 -8.06 9.38
N GLU A 91 -8.12 -7.81 8.20
CA GLU A 91 -7.61 -8.28 6.91
C GLU A 91 -6.26 -7.63 6.60
N ALA A 92 -6.13 -6.32 6.82
CA ALA A 92 -4.87 -5.60 6.63
C ALA A 92 -3.74 -6.13 7.55
N ALA A 93 -4.07 -6.47 8.81
CA ALA A 93 -3.11 -6.99 9.78
C ALA A 93 -2.65 -8.43 9.48
N ILE A 94 -3.54 -9.29 8.97
CA ILE A 94 -3.22 -10.66 8.57
C ILE A 94 -2.46 -10.67 7.24
N ALA A 95 -2.87 -9.84 6.28
CA ALA A 95 -2.16 -9.64 5.03
C ALA A 95 -0.69 -9.28 5.28
N HIS A 96 -0.42 -8.38 6.22
CA HIS A 96 0.95 -7.96 6.58
C HIS A 96 1.86 -9.08 7.10
N LYS A 97 1.31 -10.08 7.82
CA LYS A 97 2.12 -11.21 8.32
C LYS A 97 2.37 -12.27 7.25
N THR A 98 1.39 -12.53 6.38
CA THR A 98 1.54 -13.44 5.24
C THR A 98 2.47 -12.85 4.17
N LEU A 99 2.41 -11.52 3.96
CA LEU A 99 3.27 -10.78 3.05
C LEU A 99 4.76 -10.91 3.37
N LYS A 100 5.16 -10.82 4.65
CA LYS A 100 6.58 -10.94 5.03
C LYS A 100 7.20 -12.31 4.71
N LEU A 101 6.41 -13.38 4.75
CA LEU A 101 6.89 -14.72 4.39
C LEU A 101 7.09 -14.84 2.88
N HIS A 102 6.15 -14.32 2.09
CA HIS A 102 6.28 -14.32 0.63
C HIS A 102 7.29 -13.31 0.11
N GLN A 103 7.60 -12.25 0.87
CA GLN A 103 8.55 -11.22 0.45
C GLN A 103 9.96 -11.80 0.24
N ALA A 104 10.41 -12.67 1.14
CA ALA A 104 11.72 -13.32 1.04
C ALA A 104 11.77 -14.34 -0.11
N GLU A 105 10.71 -15.12 -0.29
CA GLU A 105 10.59 -16.06 -1.42
C GLU A 105 10.51 -15.33 -2.77
N ALA A 106 9.79 -14.21 -2.82
CA ALA A 106 9.69 -13.38 -4.01
C ALA A 106 11.04 -12.76 -4.37
N GLU A 107 11.79 -12.29 -3.37
CA GLU A 107 13.12 -11.75 -3.53
C GLU A 107 14.11 -12.80 -4.08
N ASP A 108 14.10 -14.02 -3.54
CA ASP A 108 14.95 -15.12 -4.02
C ASP A 108 14.59 -15.52 -5.46
N LEU A 109 13.29 -15.58 -5.77
CA LEU A 109 12.80 -15.87 -7.12
C LEU A 109 13.23 -14.78 -8.12
N ILE A 110 13.08 -13.49 -7.76
CA ILE A 110 13.55 -12.36 -8.58
C ILE A 110 15.06 -12.47 -8.78
N TRP A 111 15.82 -12.75 -7.72
CA TRP A 111 17.27 -12.90 -7.81
C TRP A 111 17.68 -14.04 -8.74
N GLN A 112 17.00 -15.18 -8.67
CA GLN A 112 17.27 -16.33 -9.52
C GLN A 112 17.05 -16.01 -11.01
N PHE A 113 15.92 -15.39 -11.38
CA PHE A 113 15.65 -14.98 -12.76
C PHE A 113 16.64 -13.91 -13.24
N THR A 114 16.96 -12.96 -12.38
CA THR A 114 17.97 -11.92 -12.63
C THR A 114 19.33 -12.52 -12.95
N ARG A 115 19.79 -13.48 -12.13
CA ARG A 115 21.07 -14.17 -12.31
C ARG A 115 21.08 -14.98 -13.60
N TRP A 116 20.03 -15.76 -13.87
CA TRP A 116 19.94 -16.55 -15.09
C TRP A 116 19.93 -15.68 -16.35
N LYS A 117 19.22 -14.55 -16.33
CA LYS A 117 19.23 -13.58 -17.42
C LYS A 117 20.62 -12.96 -17.61
N ALA A 118 21.30 -12.57 -16.54
CA ALA A 118 22.65 -12.05 -16.61
C ALA A 118 23.63 -13.08 -17.21
N ILE A 119 23.54 -14.36 -16.79
CA ILE A 119 24.36 -15.44 -17.35
C ILE A 119 24.04 -15.65 -18.84
N ALA A 120 22.76 -15.67 -19.22
CA ALA A 120 22.35 -15.83 -20.61
C ALA A 120 22.94 -14.73 -21.51
N VAL A 121 22.89 -13.47 -21.06
CA VAL A 121 23.47 -12.31 -21.75
C VAL A 121 25.01 -12.39 -21.83
N ALA A 122 25.67 -12.92 -20.78
CA ALA A 122 27.12 -13.10 -20.78
C ALA A 122 27.59 -14.17 -21.78
N VAL A 123 26.79 -15.23 -21.97
CA VAL A 123 27.13 -16.37 -22.84
C VAL A 123 26.84 -16.08 -24.31
N ASN A 124 25.73 -15.40 -24.61
CA ASN A 124 25.33 -15.09 -25.98
C ASN A 124 25.12 -13.58 -26.19
N PRO A 125 26.19 -12.80 -26.43
CA PRO A 125 26.10 -11.34 -26.60
C PRO A 125 25.43 -10.90 -27.92
N ILE A 126 24.73 -11.79 -28.65
CA ILE A 126 24.00 -11.44 -29.87
C ILE A 126 22.74 -10.64 -29.49
N VAL A 127 22.94 -9.32 -29.46
CA VAL A 127 22.06 -8.20 -29.10
C VAL A 127 20.59 -8.33 -29.51
N VAL A 128 20.27 -8.99 -30.63
CA VAL A 128 18.91 -9.04 -31.19
C VAL A 128 18.07 -10.21 -30.64
N LEU A 129 18.71 -11.35 -30.32
CA LEU A 129 18.02 -12.49 -29.70
C LEU A 129 17.73 -12.25 -28.21
N ASP A 130 18.59 -11.48 -27.55
CA ASP A 130 18.51 -11.17 -26.11
C ASP A 130 17.39 -10.19 -25.74
N VAL A 131 16.98 -9.28 -26.63
CA VAL A 131 15.86 -8.36 -26.34
C VAL A 131 14.53 -9.11 -26.37
N LEU A 132 14.31 -9.97 -27.39
CA LEU A 132 13.09 -10.78 -27.49
C LEU A 132 13.06 -11.92 -26.45
N GLY A 133 14.19 -12.57 -26.18
CA GLY A 133 14.31 -13.59 -25.12
C GLY A 133 14.29 -13.00 -23.70
N GLY A 134 14.87 -11.81 -23.53
CA GLY A 134 14.93 -11.10 -22.25
C GLY A 134 13.58 -10.59 -21.78
N THR A 135 12.71 -10.16 -22.70
CA THR A 135 11.31 -9.84 -22.36
C THR A 135 10.53 -11.09 -21.98
N ALA A 136 10.68 -12.20 -22.73
CA ALA A 136 10.02 -13.45 -22.39
C ALA A 136 10.41 -13.95 -20.99
N THR A 137 11.69 -13.83 -20.61
CA THR A 137 12.18 -14.18 -19.28
C THR A 137 11.54 -13.31 -18.19
N ASP A 138 11.45 -11.99 -18.38
CA ASP A 138 10.80 -11.09 -17.43
C ASP A 138 9.30 -11.40 -17.29
N LEU A 139 8.61 -11.78 -18.38
CA LEU A 139 7.21 -12.19 -18.34
C LEU A 139 6.99 -13.49 -17.56
N VAL A 140 7.93 -14.45 -17.70
CA VAL A 140 7.91 -15.69 -16.91
C VAL A 140 8.19 -15.40 -15.44
N MET A 141 9.11 -14.49 -15.13
CA MET A 141 9.37 -14.03 -13.76
C MET A 141 8.11 -13.38 -13.16
N ILE A 142 7.46 -12.46 -13.85
CA ILE A 142 6.22 -11.82 -13.39
C ILE A 142 5.11 -12.85 -13.14
N ARG A 143 4.96 -13.84 -14.03
CA ARG A 143 3.94 -14.88 -13.87
C ARG A 143 4.27 -15.84 -12.73
N SER A 144 5.55 -16.14 -12.50
CA SER A 144 5.97 -16.97 -11.36
C SER A 144 5.82 -16.24 -10.03
N LEU A 145 6.12 -14.94 -9.98
CA LEU A 145 5.75 -14.07 -8.86
C LEU A 145 4.24 -14.09 -8.60
N ALA A 146 3.43 -13.90 -9.63
CA ALA A 146 1.97 -13.92 -9.47
C ALA A 146 1.48 -15.25 -8.88
N ARG A 147 2.04 -16.38 -9.33
CA ARG A 147 1.75 -17.70 -8.76
C ARG A 147 2.19 -17.82 -7.30
N LEU A 148 3.35 -17.25 -6.94
CA LEU A 148 3.84 -17.22 -5.56
C LEU A 148 2.85 -16.50 -4.64
N TYR A 149 2.25 -15.40 -5.13
CA TYR A 149 1.20 -14.66 -4.43
C TYR A 149 -0.20 -15.28 -4.57
N GLY A 150 -0.35 -16.45 -5.21
CA GLY A 150 -1.65 -17.10 -5.41
C GLY A 150 -2.56 -16.42 -6.44
N LEU A 151 -2.02 -15.51 -7.25
CA LEU A 151 -2.75 -14.70 -8.23
C LEU A 151 -2.62 -15.33 -9.64
N PRO A 152 -3.70 -15.85 -10.23
CA PRO A 152 -3.65 -16.46 -11.56
C PRO A 152 -3.48 -15.37 -12.63
N MET A 153 -2.25 -15.11 -13.05
CA MET A 153 -1.93 -14.13 -14.10
C MET A 153 -1.84 -14.76 -15.49
N THR A 154 -2.58 -14.25 -16.46
CA THR A 154 -2.46 -14.62 -17.89
C THR A 154 -1.20 -14.02 -18.54
N ARG A 155 -0.82 -14.50 -19.73
CA ARG A 155 0.30 -13.92 -20.50
C ARG A 155 0.04 -12.46 -20.88
N TYR A 156 -1.22 -12.13 -21.18
CA TYR A 156 -1.61 -10.77 -21.56
C TYR A 156 -1.49 -9.79 -20.39
N GLU A 157 -1.97 -10.18 -19.20
CA GLU A 157 -1.86 -9.34 -18.00
C GLU A 157 -0.40 -9.14 -17.57
N ALA A 158 0.42 -10.19 -17.63
CA ALA A 158 1.86 -10.08 -17.37
C ALA A 158 2.52 -9.09 -18.36
N GLY A 159 2.15 -9.16 -19.64
CA GLY A 159 2.63 -8.23 -20.67
C GLY A 159 2.19 -6.79 -20.44
N LYS A 160 0.93 -6.59 -20.02
CA LYS A 160 0.40 -5.28 -19.67
C LYS A 160 1.11 -4.68 -18.45
N LEU A 161 1.36 -5.49 -17.42
CA LEU A 161 2.11 -5.08 -16.24
C LEU A 161 3.54 -4.70 -16.62
N TRP A 162 4.23 -5.57 -17.37
CA TRP A 162 5.59 -5.33 -17.86
C TRP A 162 5.68 -4.03 -18.65
N ASN A 163 4.79 -3.81 -19.62
CA ASN A 163 4.71 -2.56 -20.38
C ASN A 163 4.50 -1.35 -19.46
N THR A 164 3.57 -1.46 -18.51
CA THR A 164 3.32 -0.38 -17.54
C THR A 164 4.59 -0.05 -16.76
N ILE A 165 5.33 -1.06 -16.29
CA ILE A 165 6.58 -0.86 -15.55
C ILE A 165 7.63 -0.17 -16.42
N VAL A 166 7.85 -0.67 -17.64
CA VAL A 166 8.87 -0.15 -18.55
C VAL A 166 8.59 1.30 -18.94
N TRP A 167 7.34 1.62 -19.31
CA TRP A 167 6.95 2.97 -19.69
C TRP A 167 6.94 3.95 -18.51
N SER A 168 6.44 3.49 -17.36
CA SER A 168 6.39 4.30 -16.13
C SER A 168 7.77 4.52 -15.51
N SER A 169 8.76 3.70 -15.83
CA SER A 169 10.15 3.94 -15.42
C SER A 169 10.81 5.12 -16.18
N GLY A 170 10.05 5.87 -16.98
CA GLY A 170 10.48 7.13 -17.61
C GLY A 170 11.54 6.96 -18.68
N GLY A 171 11.68 5.75 -19.25
CA GLY A 171 12.74 5.44 -20.20
C GLY A 171 14.13 5.31 -19.57
N LEU A 172 14.30 5.45 -18.24
CA LEU A 172 15.59 5.22 -17.57
C LEU A 172 16.07 3.78 -17.77
N LEU A 173 15.18 2.80 -17.62
CA LEU A 173 15.48 1.40 -17.90
C LEU A 173 15.97 1.19 -19.34
N LEU A 174 15.27 1.80 -20.31
CA LEU A 174 15.63 1.69 -21.74
C LEU A 174 16.85 2.54 -22.12
N GLY A 175 17.10 3.64 -21.42
CA GLY A 175 18.20 4.57 -21.66
C GLY A 175 19.52 4.07 -21.08
N GLU A 176 19.51 3.49 -19.88
CA GLU A 176 20.67 2.85 -19.26
C GLU A 176 21.06 1.57 -19.99
N LEU A 177 20.06 0.71 -20.30
CA LEU A 177 20.28 -0.49 -21.12
C LEU A 177 20.68 -0.10 -22.55
N GLY A 178 19.96 0.84 -23.17
CA GLY A 178 20.17 1.25 -24.56
C GLY A 178 21.49 1.96 -24.78
N SER A 179 21.90 2.90 -23.92
CA SER A 179 23.12 3.68 -24.11
C SER A 179 24.38 2.87 -23.80
N GLY A 180 24.36 2.04 -22.74
CA GLY A 180 25.45 1.14 -22.40
C GLY A 180 25.63 0.00 -23.42
N LEU A 181 24.53 -0.48 -24.01
CA LEU A 181 24.52 -1.55 -25.01
C LEU A 181 24.85 -1.03 -26.42
N LEU A 182 24.33 0.13 -26.87
CA LEU A 182 24.62 0.68 -28.20
C LEU A 182 26.08 1.08 -28.37
N LEU A 183 26.67 1.74 -27.37
CA LEU A 183 28.07 2.15 -27.42
C LEU A 183 29.04 0.96 -27.31
N GLY A 184 28.59 -0.14 -26.67
CA GLY A 184 29.33 -1.41 -26.58
C GLY A 184 29.18 -2.31 -27.81
N ALA A 185 27.99 -2.35 -28.41
CA ALA A 185 27.63 -3.23 -29.53
C ALA A 185 28.42 -2.96 -30.81
N GLY A 186 28.71 -1.68 -31.10
CA GLY A 186 29.54 -1.30 -32.25
C GLY A 186 31.00 -1.79 -32.14
N LYS A 187 31.48 -2.07 -30.92
CA LYS A 187 32.85 -2.53 -30.65
C LYS A 187 32.92 -4.04 -30.36
N SER A 188 31.82 -4.66 -29.92
CA SER A 188 31.79 -6.07 -29.53
C SER A 188 31.90 -7.03 -30.73
N GLY A 189 31.46 -6.64 -31.92
CA GLY A 189 31.66 -7.46 -33.13
C GLY A 189 33.15 -7.71 -33.45
N ALA A 190 34.00 -6.69 -33.29
CA ALA A 190 35.46 -6.82 -33.44
C ALA A 190 36.14 -7.44 -32.19
N ALA A 191 35.59 -7.20 -31.00
CA ALA A 191 36.05 -7.83 -29.76
C ALA A 191 35.83 -9.35 -29.74
N ILE A 192 34.71 -9.85 -30.30
CA ILE A 192 34.44 -11.29 -30.40
C ILE A 192 35.46 -11.97 -31.30
N ALA A 193 35.81 -11.37 -32.44
CA ALA A 193 36.82 -11.93 -33.34
C ALA A 193 38.21 -11.97 -32.65
N SER A 194 38.63 -10.85 -32.07
CA SER A 194 39.93 -10.76 -31.36
C SER A 194 39.99 -11.54 -30.03
N ALA A 195 38.84 -11.96 -29.48
CA ALA A 195 38.78 -12.79 -28.28
C ALA A 195 39.35 -14.20 -28.49
N PHE A 196 39.25 -14.72 -29.71
CA PHE A 196 39.84 -16.01 -30.07
C PHE A 196 41.29 -15.90 -30.53
N ASP A 197 41.71 -14.70 -30.94
CA ASP A 197 43.06 -14.46 -31.49
C ASP A 197 44.10 -14.08 -30.43
N SER A 198 43.68 -13.59 -29.24
CA SER A 198 44.62 -13.11 -28.23
C SER A 198 44.09 -13.20 -26.79
N VAL A 199 45.00 -13.44 -25.84
CA VAL A 199 44.69 -13.41 -24.39
C VAL A 199 44.17 -12.04 -23.96
N SER A 200 44.70 -10.96 -24.53
CA SER A 200 44.22 -9.59 -24.29
C SER A 200 42.81 -9.37 -24.83
N GLY A 201 42.50 -9.92 -26.00
CA GLY A 201 41.16 -9.87 -26.58
C GLY A 201 40.15 -10.66 -25.76
N PHE A 202 40.54 -11.84 -25.27
CA PHE A 202 39.70 -12.64 -24.36
C PHE A 202 39.37 -11.86 -23.07
N ALA A 203 40.37 -11.26 -22.42
CA ALA A 203 40.16 -10.45 -21.21
C ALA A 203 39.25 -9.23 -21.47
N ALA A 204 39.44 -8.54 -22.59
CA ALA A 204 38.60 -7.40 -22.98
C ALA A 204 37.15 -7.82 -23.27
N TYR A 205 36.96 -8.97 -23.93
CA TYR A 205 35.65 -9.55 -24.19
C TYR A 205 34.94 -9.96 -22.90
N THR A 206 35.60 -10.71 -22.01
CA THR A 206 35.02 -11.12 -20.72
C THR A 206 34.62 -9.90 -19.88
N GLY A 207 35.43 -8.84 -19.88
CA GLY A 207 35.10 -7.60 -19.17
C GLY A 207 33.84 -6.91 -19.70
N THR A 208 33.67 -6.83 -21.02
CA THR A 208 32.49 -6.22 -21.63
C THR A 208 31.25 -7.09 -21.48
N ALA A 209 31.36 -8.41 -21.65
CA ALA A 209 30.27 -9.35 -21.43
C ALA A 209 29.73 -9.30 -20.00
N ILE A 210 30.61 -9.30 -18.99
CA ILE A 210 30.21 -9.17 -17.57
C ILE A 210 29.51 -7.84 -17.31
N ALA A 211 30.00 -6.73 -17.88
CA ALA A 211 29.37 -5.42 -17.71
C ALA A 211 27.95 -5.40 -18.29
N GLN A 212 27.78 -5.88 -19.53
CA GLN A 212 26.47 -5.93 -20.20
C GLN A 212 25.49 -6.86 -19.46
N ALA A 213 25.95 -8.05 -19.06
CA ALA A 213 25.18 -8.99 -18.26
C ALA A 213 24.72 -8.40 -16.93
N SER A 214 25.58 -7.63 -16.25
CA SER A 214 25.24 -7.01 -14.97
C SER A 214 24.17 -5.92 -15.13
N ILE A 215 24.25 -5.10 -16.18
CA ILE A 215 23.25 -4.06 -16.46
C ILE A 215 21.91 -4.71 -16.86
N ALA A 216 21.96 -5.73 -17.73
CA ALA A 216 20.77 -6.47 -18.14
C ALA A 216 20.06 -7.17 -16.98
N GLY A 217 20.83 -7.78 -16.08
CA GLY A 217 20.31 -8.35 -14.82
C GLY A 217 19.69 -7.27 -13.94
N TYR A 218 20.39 -6.14 -13.71
CA TYR A 218 19.86 -5.03 -12.92
C TYR A 218 18.51 -4.51 -13.43
N GLY A 219 18.34 -4.37 -14.75
CA GLY A 219 17.06 -3.99 -15.34
C GLY A 219 15.95 -5.00 -15.04
N SER A 220 16.24 -6.31 -15.13
CA SER A 220 15.29 -7.37 -14.78
C SER A 220 14.92 -7.33 -13.29
N TYR A 221 15.91 -7.12 -12.41
CA TYR A 221 15.69 -6.98 -10.97
C TYR A 221 14.72 -5.83 -10.64
N ARG A 222 14.91 -4.65 -11.25
CA ARG A 222 13.99 -3.50 -11.12
C ARG A 222 12.56 -3.84 -11.54
N VAL A 223 12.40 -4.55 -12.67
CA VAL A 223 11.09 -5.02 -13.13
C VAL A 223 10.47 -6.00 -12.13
N GLY A 224 11.27 -6.93 -11.59
CA GLY A 224 10.84 -7.88 -10.56
C GLY A 224 10.36 -7.20 -9.28
N LYS A 225 11.10 -6.21 -8.76
CA LYS A 225 10.71 -5.44 -7.57
C LYS A 225 9.43 -4.64 -7.78
N ALA A 226 9.29 -3.97 -8.93
CA ALA A 226 8.06 -3.26 -9.25
C ALA A 226 6.86 -4.20 -9.39
N ALA A 227 7.04 -5.36 -10.03
CA ALA A 227 6.01 -6.38 -10.16
C ALA A 227 5.63 -7.00 -8.80
N GLN A 228 6.60 -7.23 -7.92
CA GLN A 228 6.37 -7.68 -6.56
C GLN A 228 5.42 -6.73 -5.83
N VAL A 229 5.74 -5.42 -5.77
CA VAL A 229 4.91 -4.45 -5.05
C VAL A 229 3.50 -4.36 -5.64
N TYR A 230 3.36 -4.41 -6.97
CA TYR A 230 2.06 -4.45 -7.63
C TYR A 230 1.21 -5.68 -7.22
N LEU A 231 1.84 -6.84 -7.11
CA LEU A 231 1.18 -8.09 -6.71
C LEU A 231 0.86 -8.10 -5.21
N GLU A 232 1.76 -7.59 -4.37
CA GLU A 232 1.56 -7.43 -2.92
C GLU A 232 0.37 -6.51 -2.61
N GLN A 233 0.13 -5.50 -3.45
CA GLN A 233 -1.02 -4.59 -3.34
C GLN A 233 -2.32 -5.16 -3.95
N GLY A 234 -2.32 -6.40 -4.46
CA GLY A 234 -3.51 -7.03 -5.02
C GLY A 234 -3.80 -6.62 -6.47
N CYS A 235 -2.75 -6.49 -7.30
CA CYS A 235 -2.84 -6.10 -8.71
C CYS A 235 -3.34 -4.66 -8.93
N THR A 236 -2.99 -3.74 -8.04
CA THR A 236 -3.27 -2.30 -8.17
C THR A 236 -2.04 -1.47 -7.82
N TRP A 237 -1.96 -0.27 -8.38
CA TRP A 237 -0.91 0.72 -8.08
C TRP A 237 -1.36 1.73 -7.02
N GLY A 238 -2.57 1.59 -6.49
CA GLY A 238 -3.14 2.53 -5.52
C GLY A 238 -3.45 3.92 -6.11
N ALA A 239 -3.72 4.89 -5.22
CA ALA A 239 -4.18 6.23 -5.59
C ALA A 239 -3.10 7.11 -6.24
N LEU A 240 -1.82 6.82 -5.98
CA LEU A 240 -0.68 7.57 -6.52
C LEU A 240 -0.38 7.22 -7.98
N GLY A 241 -0.95 6.12 -8.50
CA GLY A 241 -0.74 5.66 -9.87
C GLY A 241 0.61 4.98 -10.08
N ALA A 242 0.73 4.29 -11.23
CA ALA A 242 1.89 3.44 -11.53
C ALA A 242 3.22 4.22 -11.55
N ASN A 243 3.24 5.41 -12.14
CA ASN A 243 4.46 6.19 -12.34
C ASN A 243 5.14 6.56 -11.02
N THR A 244 4.38 7.13 -10.08
CA THR A 244 4.91 7.56 -8.78
C THR A 244 5.37 6.37 -7.94
N VAL A 245 4.56 5.30 -7.87
CA VAL A 245 4.93 4.11 -7.10
C VAL A 245 6.18 3.43 -7.67
N ILE A 246 6.27 3.32 -8.99
CA ILE A 246 7.46 2.74 -9.63
C ILE A 246 8.68 3.62 -9.36
N GLN A 247 8.60 4.94 -9.51
CA GLN A 247 9.74 5.82 -9.22
C GLN A 247 10.23 5.67 -7.79
N ASP A 248 9.33 5.68 -6.80
CA ASP A 248 9.68 5.49 -5.39
C ASP A 248 10.38 4.14 -5.14
N ILE A 249 9.87 3.04 -5.72
CA ILE A 249 10.52 1.72 -5.63
C ILE A 249 11.93 1.76 -6.23
N LEU A 250 12.08 2.41 -7.39
CA LEU A 250 13.35 2.43 -8.10
C LEU A 250 14.39 3.34 -7.43
N GLU A 251 13.97 4.41 -6.77
CA GLU A 251 14.85 5.28 -5.97
C GLU A 251 15.43 4.56 -4.75
N GLN A 252 14.68 3.61 -4.18
CA GLN A 252 15.13 2.80 -3.05
C GLN A 252 16.14 1.69 -3.45
N ILE A 253 16.24 1.35 -4.74
CA ILE A 253 17.17 0.33 -5.23
C ILE A 253 18.51 0.98 -5.57
N GLU A 254 19.52 0.73 -4.75
CA GLU A 254 20.88 1.22 -5.01
C GLU A 254 21.54 0.44 -6.18
N PRO A 255 21.81 1.08 -7.34
CA PRO A 255 22.26 0.38 -8.54
C PRO A 255 23.59 -0.36 -8.35
N ASP A 256 24.53 0.28 -7.68
CA ASP A 256 25.89 -0.23 -7.52
C ASP A 256 25.90 -1.52 -6.70
N SER A 257 25.05 -1.62 -5.67
CA SER A 257 24.96 -2.81 -4.83
C SER A 257 24.57 -4.07 -5.63
N VAL A 258 23.56 -3.94 -6.49
CA VAL A 258 23.02 -5.02 -7.33
C VAL A 258 24.01 -5.37 -8.44
N ILE A 259 24.55 -4.36 -9.13
CA ILE A 259 25.53 -4.56 -10.22
C ILE A 259 26.81 -5.21 -9.68
N HIS A 260 27.31 -4.78 -8.52
CA HIS A 260 28.49 -5.38 -7.90
C HIS A 260 28.26 -6.84 -7.51
N ARG A 261 27.07 -7.17 -6.98
CA ARG A 261 26.69 -8.54 -6.67
C ARG A 261 26.66 -9.41 -7.93
N LEU A 262 26.03 -8.93 -9.01
CA LEU A 262 26.00 -9.65 -10.29
C LEU A 262 27.38 -9.85 -10.90
N ARG A 263 28.23 -8.81 -10.91
CA ARG A 263 29.62 -8.94 -11.39
C ARG A 263 30.41 -9.99 -10.62
N ARG A 264 30.15 -10.15 -9.32
CA ARG A 264 30.82 -11.15 -8.49
C ARG A 264 30.36 -12.56 -8.86
N GLU A 265 29.05 -12.77 -9.01
CA GLU A 265 28.48 -14.07 -9.38
C GLU A 265 28.88 -14.50 -10.80
N LEU A 266 29.04 -13.56 -11.74
CA LEU A 266 29.46 -13.86 -13.11
C LEU A 266 30.97 -14.13 -13.25
N ARG A 267 31.77 -13.79 -12.24
CA ARG A 267 33.23 -14.05 -12.22
C ARG A 267 33.59 -15.39 -11.58
N GLN A 268 32.65 -15.99 -10.84
CA GLN A 268 32.80 -17.29 -10.19
C GLN A 268 32.48 -18.41 -11.19
#